data_AF-A0A966KDI8-F1
#
_entry.id   AF-A0A966KDI8-F1
#
_cell.length_a   1.000
_cell.length_b   1.000
_cell.length_c   1.000
_cell.angle_alpha   90.00
_cell.angle_beta   90.00
_cell.angle_gamma   90.00
#
_symmetry.space_group_name_H-M   'P 1'
#
loop_
_entity.id
_entity.type
_entity.pdbx_description
1 polymer ?
#
loop_
_entity_poly.entity_id
_entity_poly.type
_entity_poly.pdbx_seq_one_letter_code
_entity_poly.pdbx_strand_id
1 'polypeptide(L)'
;ANCCYIYIRGEYIREKEMLQRAIDEAYEAGLVGRNACNSGWDFDIFLHHGAGAYICGEETALLESLEGKKGMPRMKPPFPAGAGLYGCPTTVNNVESIAVVPTILRRGSDWFSSFGRPNNSGTKLFAISGHVNNPCVVEEAMSISFQELIDKHCGGVRGGWKNLKAVIPGGSSVPCVRGEDMKDAIMDFDYLRNDLGSGLGTAAVIVMDNSVDIIKAIWRLSKFYKHESCGQCTPCREGTGWMMRVMERLVHGNAEKDEIDMLFDVTKQVEGHTICALGDAAAWPIQGLIRNFRDEIEERILNRDIAHVSKPLAAE
;
A
#
# COMPACT_ATOMS: atom_id res chain seq x y z
N ALA A 1 14.72 -23.17 6.85
CA ALA A 1 15.58 -22.49 5.86
C ALA A 1 17.01 -22.47 6.40
N ASN A 2 18.00 -22.46 5.52
CA ASN A 2 19.43 -22.44 5.88
C ASN A 2 20.09 -21.08 5.63
N CYS A 3 19.39 -20.17 4.94
CA CYS A 3 19.80 -18.79 4.76
C CYS A 3 18.58 -17.86 4.72
N CYS A 4 18.82 -16.58 4.97
CA CYS A 4 17.89 -15.48 4.87
C CYS A 4 18.48 -14.41 3.95
N TYR A 5 17.66 -13.87 3.06
CA TYR A 5 18.01 -12.69 2.28
C TYR A 5 17.09 -11.55 2.69
N ILE A 6 17.67 -10.49 3.27
CA ILE A 6 16.96 -9.25 3.54
C ILE A 6 17.09 -8.37 2.30
N TYR A 7 15.99 -8.21 1.56
CA TYR A 7 15.94 -7.30 0.41
C TYR A 7 15.52 -5.90 0.89
N ILE A 8 16.49 -5.00 1.05
CA ILE A 8 16.25 -3.64 1.50
C ILE A 8 16.08 -2.68 0.31
N ARG A 9 15.13 -1.76 0.44
CA ARG A 9 14.82 -0.74 -0.57
C ARG A 9 16.06 0.10 -0.91
N GLY A 10 16.24 0.41 -2.20
CA GLY A 10 17.42 1.11 -2.73
C GLY A 10 17.67 2.51 -2.15
N GLU A 11 16.62 3.18 -1.70
CA GLU A 11 16.72 4.52 -1.11
C GLU A 11 17.06 4.49 0.38
N TYR A 12 17.01 3.33 1.05
CA TYR A 12 17.23 3.18 2.49
C TYR A 12 18.71 2.97 2.81
N ILE A 13 19.53 3.98 2.47
CA ILE A 13 21.00 3.91 2.60
C ILE A 13 21.44 3.78 4.06
N ARG A 14 20.92 4.64 4.95
CA ARG A 14 21.34 4.65 6.35
C ARG A 14 20.83 3.41 7.08
N GLU A 15 19.60 3.00 6.79
CA GLU A 15 18.98 1.82 7.37
C GLU A 15 19.73 0.55 6.92
N LYS A 16 20.20 0.50 5.67
CA LYS A 16 21.09 -0.57 5.18
C LYS A 16 22.39 -0.60 5.98
N GLU A 17 23.04 0.54 6.16
CA GLU A 17 24.28 0.62 6.94
C GLU A 17 24.08 0.18 8.38
N MET A 18 22.98 0.60 9.03
CA MET A 18 22.64 0.14 10.38
C MET A 18 22.40 -1.37 10.42
N LEU A 19 21.63 -1.89 9.47
CA LEU A 19 21.26 -3.30 9.43
C LEU A 19 22.47 -4.19 9.13
N GLN A 20 23.38 -3.76 8.23
CA GLN A 20 24.62 -4.49 7.98
C GLN A 20 25.46 -4.58 9.24
N ARG A 21 25.63 -3.47 9.97
CA ARG A 21 26.36 -3.50 11.25
C ARG A 21 25.73 -4.45 12.26
N ALA A 22 24.40 -4.46 12.37
CA ALA A 22 23.71 -5.40 13.26
C ALA A 22 23.87 -6.87 12.82
N ILE A 23 23.92 -7.15 11.52
CA ILE A 23 24.23 -8.49 10.99
C ILE A 23 25.66 -8.88 11.37
N ASP A 24 26.63 -8.00 11.15
CA ASP A 24 28.04 -8.24 11.48
C ASP A 24 28.22 -8.52 12.99
N GLU A 25 27.60 -7.70 13.85
CA GLU A 25 27.56 -7.90 15.31
C GLU A 25 26.94 -9.25 15.70
N ALA A 26 25.87 -9.68 15.00
CA ALA A 26 25.24 -10.98 15.25
C ALA A 26 26.14 -12.17 14.84
N TYR A 27 26.92 -12.03 13.77
CA TYR A 27 27.93 -13.02 13.38
C TYR A 27 29.08 -13.07 14.39
N GLU A 28 29.60 -11.92 14.83
CA GLU A 28 30.66 -11.83 15.85
C GLU A 28 30.23 -12.47 17.19
N ALA A 29 28.97 -12.29 17.57
CA ALA A 29 28.39 -12.88 18.77
C ALA A 29 27.98 -14.36 18.62
N GLY A 30 28.12 -14.96 17.43
CA GLY A 30 27.71 -16.35 17.17
C GLY A 30 26.19 -16.59 17.24
N LEU A 31 25.39 -15.53 17.05
CA LEU A 31 23.93 -15.62 17.03
C LEU A 31 23.41 -16.14 15.68
N VAL A 32 24.16 -15.93 14.61
CA VAL A 32 23.90 -16.41 13.25
C VAL A 32 25.16 -17.03 12.65
N GLY A 33 25.05 -17.61 11.46
CA GLY A 33 26.12 -18.36 10.80
C GLY A 33 26.14 -19.82 11.24
N ARG A 34 27.35 -20.39 11.33
CA ARG A 34 27.54 -21.79 11.74
C ARG A 34 27.15 -21.98 13.20
N ASN A 35 26.33 -22.99 13.48
CA ASN A 35 25.84 -23.28 14.83
C ASN A 35 25.16 -22.06 15.49
N ALA A 36 24.25 -21.40 14.77
CA ALA A 36 23.54 -20.20 15.19
C ALA A 36 22.93 -20.36 16.60
N CYS A 37 23.25 -19.44 17.50
CA CYS A 37 22.83 -19.47 18.92
C CYS A 37 23.20 -20.78 19.65
N ASN A 38 24.28 -21.46 19.26
CA ASN A 38 24.71 -22.77 19.77
C ASN A 38 23.63 -23.87 19.68
N SER A 39 22.74 -23.77 18.69
CA SER A 39 21.58 -24.67 18.55
C SER A 39 21.83 -25.96 17.76
N GLY A 40 23.00 -26.10 17.14
CA GLY A 40 23.32 -27.13 16.16
C GLY A 40 22.79 -26.84 14.75
N TRP A 41 22.23 -25.65 14.51
CA TRP A 41 21.66 -25.25 13.23
C TRP A 41 22.49 -24.17 12.54
N ASP A 42 22.84 -24.37 11.27
CA ASP A 42 23.55 -23.38 10.47
C ASP A 42 22.55 -22.43 9.76
N PHE A 43 22.70 -21.12 9.95
CA PHE A 43 21.79 -20.12 9.39
C PHE A 43 22.47 -18.80 9.03
N ASP A 44 22.65 -18.55 7.74
CA ASP A 44 23.27 -17.31 7.24
C ASP A 44 22.25 -16.20 6.93
N ILE A 45 22.68 -14.94 7.06
CA ILE A 45 21.89 -13.76 6.69
C ILE A 45 22.66 -12.91 5.69
N PHE A 46 22.03 -12.64 4.55
CA PHE A 46 22.57 -11.79 3.49
C PHE A 46 21.71 -10.53 3.34
N LEU A 47 22.37 -9.38 3.22
CA LEU A 47 21.70 -8.11 2.93
C LEU A 47 21.82 -7.78 1.44
N HIS A 48 20.69 -7.75 0.73
CA HIS A 48 20.61 -7.36 -0.68
C HIS A 48 19.96 -5.99 -0.82
N HIS A 49 20.52 -5.13 -1.66
CA HIS A 49 20.08 -3.75 -1.81
C HIS A 49 19.42 -3.52 -3.18
N GLY A 50 18.16 -3.10 -3.18
CA GLY A 50 17.42 -2.76 -4.39
C GLY A 50 17.86 -1.43 -5.01
N ALA A 51 17.10 -0.96 -6.00
CA ALA A 51 17.46 0.24 -6.79
C ALA A 51 16.26 1.13 -7.18
N GLY A 52 15.32 1.36 -6.25
CA GLY A 52 14.21 2.31 -6.44
C GLY A 52 13.13 1.84 -7.40
N ALA A 53 12.54 0.66 -7.13
CA ALA A 53 11.40 0.13 -7.87
C ALA A 53 10.38 -0.47 -6.90
N TYR A 54 9.18 0.11 -6.82
CA TYR A 54 8.11 -0.38 -5.95
C TYR A 54 7.67 -1.80 -6.33
N ILE A 55 7.65 -2.12 -7.63
CA ILE A 55 7.31 -3.47 -8.11
C ILE A 55 8.26 -4.56 -7.58
N CYS A 56 9.53 -4.24 -7.30
CA CYS A 56 10.46 -5.20 -6.69
C CYS A 56 10.12 -5.54 -5.24
N GLY A 57 9.13 -4.87 -4.62
CA GLY A 57 8.57 -5.26 -3.33
C GLY A 57 7.52 -6.36 -3.42
N GLU A 58 7.02 -6.68 -4.62
CA GLU A 58 6.13 -7.82 -4.84
C GLU A 58 6.89 -9.13 -4.66
N GLU A 59 6.26 -10.11 -4.02
CA GLU A 59 6.89 -11.38 -3.59
C GLU A 59 7.73 -12.04 -4.69
N THR A 60 7.20 -12.21 -5.90
CA THR A 60 7.91 -12.93 -6.97
C THR A 60 8.86 -12.04 -7.77
N ALA A 61 8.54 -10.76 -7.92
CA ALA A 61 9.45 -9.77 -8.52
C ALA A 61 10.69 -9.54 -7.67
N LEU A 62 10.57 -9.60 -6.34
CA LEU A 62 11.68 -9.54 -5.40
C LEU A 62 12.68 -10.66 -5.68
N LEU A 63 12.20 -11.88 -5.90
CA LEU A 63 13.05 -13.04 -6.22
C LEU A 63 13.81 -12.81 -7.53
N GLU A 64 13.11 -12.38 -8.59
CA GLU A 64 13.74 -12.09 -9.89
C GLU A 64 14.79 -10.98 -9.79
N SER A 65 14.48 -9.91 -9.04
CA SER A 65 15.41 -8.81 -8.80
C SER A 65 16.64 -9.28 -8.02
N LEU A 66 16.46 -10.13 -7.00
CA LEU A 66 17.55 -10.68 -6.21
C LEU A 66 18.44 -11.62 -7.03
N GLU A 67 17.85 -12.36 -7.99
CA GLU A 67 18.55 -13.19 -8.97
C GLU A 67 19.34 -12.39 -10.02
N GLY A 68 19.34 -11.06 -9.95
CA GLY A 68 20.04 -10.18 -10.88
C GLY A 68 19.31 -9.98 -12.21
N LYS A 69 18.03 -10.32 -12.30
CA LYS A 69 17.17 -10.06 -13.45
C LYS A 69 16.38 -8.76 -13.24
N LYS A 70 15.59 -8.37 -14.24
CA LYS A 70 14.61 -7.29 -14.06
C LYS A 70 13.56 -7.75 -13.05
N GLY A 71 13.13 -6.87 -12.14
CA GLY A 71 12.08 -7.13 -11.15
C GLY A 71 10.68 -7.24 -11.76
N MET A 72 10.50 -8.24 -12.63
CA MET A 72 9.25 -8.58 -13.28
C MET A 72 8.64 -9.79 -12.57
N PRO A 73 7.42 -9.70 -12.03
CA PRO A 73 6.76 -10.81 -11.33
C PRO A 73 6.70 -12.11 -12.14
N ARG A 74 6.69 -13.24 -11.43
CA ARG A 74 6.46 -14.57 -12.01
C ARG A 74 4.96 -14.87 -12.04
N MET A 75 4.51 -15.59 -13.06
CA MET A 75 3.18 -16.18 -13.06
C MET A 75 3.08 -17.24 -11.95
N LYS A 76 2.00 -17.20 -11.18
CA LYS A 76 1.64 -18.25 -10.22
C LYS A 76 0.63 -19.19 -10.92
N PRO A 77 0.84 -20.53 -10.94
CA PRO A 77 1.97 -21.33 -10.44
C PRO A 77 3.21 -21.36 -11.38
N PRO A 78 4.42 -21.72 -10.87
CA PRO A 78 4.70 -22.26 -9.53
C PRO A 78 4.77 -21.20 -8.43
N PHE A 79 4.29 -21.56 -7.23
CA PHE A 79 4.41 -20.71 -6.05
C PHE A 79 5.85 -20.74 -5.51
N PRO A 80 6.35 -19.65 -4.88
CA PRO A 80 7.69 -19.59 -4.30
C PRO A 80 8.02 -20.73 -3.33
N ALA A 81 7.02 -21.21 -2.57
CA ALA A 81 7.18 -22.33 -1.65
C ALA A 81 7.58 -23.65 -2.36
N GLY A 82 7.26 -23.80 -3.65
CA GLY A 82 7.72 -24.92 -4.47
C GLY A 82 9.01 -24.59 -5.23
N ALA A 83 9.06 -23.44 -5.92
CA ALA A 83 10.20 -22.99 -6.71
C ALA A 83 10.33 -21.46 -6.66
N GLY A 84 11.10 -20.97 -5.69
CA GLY A 84 11.36 -19.55 -5.42
C GLY A 84 12.75 -19.12 -5.86
N LEU A 85 13.52 -18.56 -4.92
CA LEU A 85 14.85 -18.01 -5.17
C LEU A 85 15.82 -19.08 -5.67
N TYR A 86 16.44 -18.86 -6.84
CA TYR A 86 17.35 -19.82 -7.50
C TYR A 86 16.70 -21.19 -7.76
N GLY A 87 15.37 -21.24 -7.87
CA GLY A 87 14.61 -22.48 -7.99
C GLY A 87 14.42 -23.26 -6.68
N CYS A 88 14.93 -22.75 -5.55
CA CYS A 88 14.75 -23.36 -4.24
C CYS A 88 13.42 -22.95 -3.60
N PRO A 89 12.80 -23.82 -2.77
CA PRO A 89 11.67 -23.46 -1.91
C PRO A 89 11.96 -22.21 -1.08
N THR A 90 11.15 -21.17 -1.25
CA THR A 90 11.34 -19.85 -0.61
C THR A 90 10.02 -19.27 -0.15
N THR A 91 10.01 -18.63 1.01
CA THR A 91 8.88 -17.85 1.53
C THR A 91 9.30 -16.39 1.66
N VAL A 92 8.50 -15.46 1.13
CA VAL A 92 8.75 -14.02 1.28
C VAL A 92 7.80 -13.46 2.32
N ASN A 93 8.34 -12.77 3.32
CA ASN A 93 7.57 -12.16 4.38
C ASN A 93 7.99 -10.71 4.58
N ASN A 94 7.03 -9.87 4.99
CA ASN A 94 7.34 -8.51 5.40
C ASN A 94 8.20 -8.52 6.68
N VAL A 95 9.05 -7.50 6.81
CA VAL A 95 9.91 -7.30 7.99
C VAL A 95 9.10 -7.30 9.28
N GLU A 96 7.96 -6.61 9.34
CA GLU A 96 7.12 -6.57 10.55
C GLU A 96 6.68 -7.97 10.97
N SER A 97 6.16 -8.75 10.02
CA SER A 97 5.69 -10.12 10.27
C SER A 97 6.81 -11.04 10.78
N ILE A 98 8.05 -10.88 10.30
CA ILE A 98 9.19 -11.67 10.79
C ILE A 98 9.72 -11.15 12.13
N ALA A 99 9.80 -9.82 12.31
CA ALA A 99 10.35 -9.20 13.50
C ALA A 99 9.52 -9.47 14.76
N VAL A 100 8.21 -9.69 14.63
CA VAL A 100 7.33 -10.04 15.75
C VAL A 100 7.47 -11.51 16.19
N VAL A 101 7.87 -12.43 15.30
CA VAL A 101 7.92 -13.88 15.59
C VAL A 101 8.74 -14.21 16.85
N PRO A 102 9.97 -13.70 17.04
CA PRO A 102 10.72 -14.01 18.25
C PRO A 102 10.01 -13.58 19.53
N THR A 103 9.28 -12.45 19.50
CA THR A 103 8.54 -11.97 20.67
C THR A 103 7.28 -12.81 20.92
N ILE A 104 6.57 -13.22 19.87
CA ILE A 104 5.43 -14.15 19.97
C ILE A 104 5.90 -15.48 20.58
N LEU A 105 7.00 -16.05 20.09
CA LEU A 105 7.52 -17.32 20.60
C LEU A 105 7.99 -17.22 22.07
N ARG A 106 8.52 -16.07 22.48
CA ARG A 106 8.93 -15.84 23.88
C ARG A 106 7.76 -15.59 24.83
N ARG A 107 6.71 -14.87 24.40
CA ARG A 107 5.56 -14.48 25.24
C ARG A 107 4.38 -15.45 25.16
N GLY A 108 4.37 -16.34 24.16
CA GLY A 108 3.29 -17.26 23.86
C GLY A 108 2.31 -16.70 22.83
N SER A 109 1.71 -17.60 22.04
CA SER A 109 0.68 -17.25 21.06
C SER A 109 -0.55 -16.62 21.70
N ASP A 110 -0.97 -17.13 22.86
CA ASP A 110 -2.18 -16.68 23.56
C ASP A 110 -2.11 -15.20 23.94
N TRP A 111 -0.92 -14.72 24.31
CA TRP A 111 -0.68 -13.30 24.57
C TRP A 111 -0.88 -12.47 23.30
N PHE A 112 -0.30 -12.89 22.17
CA PHE A 112 -0.44 -12.14 20.93
C PHE A 112 -1.87 -12.17 20.39
N SER A 113 -2.56 -13.32 20.49
CA SER A 113 -3.96 -13.47 20.09
C SER A 113 -4.98 -12.83 21.02
N SER A 114 -4.55 -12.37 22.21
CA SER A 114 -5.41 -11.63 23.14
C SER A 114 -5.71 -10.20 22.68
N PHE A 115 -4.95 -9.69 21.72
CA PHE A 115 -5.19 -8.39 21.07
C PHE A 115 -6.02 -8.57 19.80
N GLY A 116 -6.87 -7.58 19.52
CA GLY A 116 -7.67 -7.53 18.31
C GLY A 116 -8.92 -8.41 18.32
N ARG A 117 -9.72 -8.31 17.27
CA ARG A 117 -10.92 -9.14 17.08
C ARG A 117 -10.55 -10.54 16.55
N PRO A 118 -11.45 -11.53 16.63
CA PRO A 118 -11.27 -12.81 15.95
C PRO A 118 -10.82 -12.63 14.49
N ASN A 119 -9.90 -13.48 14.03
CA ASN A 119 -9.21 -13.40 12.73
C ASN A 119 -8.34 -12.16 12.48
N ASN A 120 -8.23 -11.24 13.44
CA ASN A 120 -7.50 -9.98 13.32
C ASN A 120 -6.62 -9.76 14.56
N SER A 121 -5.81 -10.76 14.89
CA SER A 121 -5.06 -10.82 16.14
C SER A 121 -3.71 -10.11 16.08
N GLY A 122 -3.32 -9.51 17.22
CA GLY A 122 -1.97 -9.00 17.44
C GLY A 122 -1.87 -7.47 17.55
N THR A 123 -0.64 -6.98 17.43
CA THR A 123 -0.32 -5.56 17.29
C THR A 123 0.05 -5.25 15.84
N LYS A 124 -0.05 -3.98 15.47
CA LYS A 124 0.31 -3.50 14.13
C LYS A 124 1.01 -2.15 14.24
N LEU A 125 2.04 -1.96 13.43
CA LEU A 125 2.61 -0.65 13.16
C LEU A 125 1.68 0.12 12.23
N PHE A 126 1.11 1.21 12.73
CA PHE A 126 0.34 2.19 11.98
C PHE A 126 1.25 3.35 11.58
N ALA A 127 1.32 3.64 10.28
CA ALA A 127 2.01 4.82 9.77
C ALA A 127 0.96 5.86 9.37
N ILE A 128 0.70 6.82 10.25
CA ILE A 128 -0.31 7.85 10.04
C ILE A 128 0.34 9.08 9.40
N SER A 129 -0.18 9.47 8.24
CA SER A 129 0.32 10.55 7.40
C SER A 129 -0.82 11.43 6.88
N GLY A 130 -0.45 12.53 6.22
CA GLY A 130 -1.41 13.48 5.64
C GLY A 130 -1.88 14.53 6.63
N HIS A 131 -3.17 14.84 6.63
CA HIS A 131 -3.77 15.99 7.30
C HIS A 131 -4.22 15.69 8.73
N VAL A 132 -3.28 15.19 9.55
CA VAL A 132 -3.39 15.13 11.01
C VAL A 132 -2.49 16.18 11.66
N ASN A 133 -2.71 16.49 12.94
CA ASN A 133 -1.90 17.50 13.63
C ASN A 133 -0.45 17.04 13.85
N ASN A 134 -0.24 15.76 14.19
CA ASN A 134 1.07 15.16 14.43
C ASN A 134 1.20 13.82 13.69
N PRO A 135 1.67 13.79 12.43
CA PRO A 135 1.94 12.55 11.72
C PRO A 135 2.99 11.70 12.45
N CYS A 136 2.76 10.39 12.56
CA CYS A 136 3.66 9.51 13.31
C CYS A 136 3.59 8.06 12.81
N VAL A 137 4.58 7.27 13.22
CA VAL A 137 4.51 5.80 13.18
C VAL A 137 4.36 5.32 14.61
N VAL A 138 3.36 4.51 14.89
CA VAL A 138 3.06 4.00 16.24
C VAL A 138 2.66 2.53 16.19
N GLU A 139 3.10 1.76 17.18
CA GLU A 139 2.61 0.40 17.40
C GLU A 139 1.37 0.47 18.30
N GLU A 140 0.28 -0.16 17.87
CA GLU A 140 -0.95 -0.23 18.65
C GLU A 140 -1.65 -1.59 18.41
N ALA A 141 -2.56 -1.95 19.31
CA ALA A 141 -3.37 -3.15 19.14
C ALA A 141 -4.19 -3.11 17.84
N MET A 142 -4.29 -4.26 17.17
CA MET A 142 -5.23 -4.46 16.07
C MET A 142 -6.67 -4.19 16.54
N SER A 143 -7.54 -3.82 15.59
CA SER A 143 -8.95 -3.51 15.83
C SER A 143 -9.20 -2.31 16.77
N ILE A 144 -8.23 -1.41 16.95
CA ILE A 144 -8.48 -0.07 17.50
C ILE A 144 -9.44 0.70 16.58
N SER A 145 -10.31 1.55 17.15
CA SER A 145 -11.14 2.43 16.34
C SER A 145 -10.28 3.49 15.63
N PHE A 146 -10.67 3.90 14.42
CA PHE A 146 -9.96 4.95 13.69
C PHE A 146 -9.95 6.26 14.46
N GLN A 147 -11.08 6.64 15.07
CA GLN A 147 -11.16 7.85 15.88
C GLN A 147 -10.15 7.81 17.05
N GLU A 148 -10.11 6.71 17.80
CA GLU A 148 -9.17 6.57 18.92
C GLU A 148 -7.72 6.61 18.46
N LEU A 149 -7.37 5.92 17.36
CA LEU A 149 -6.03 5.93 16.79
C LEU A 149 -5.56 7.37 16.48
N ILE A 150 -6.41 8.18 15.85
CA ILE A 150 -6.07 9.54 15.43
C ILE A 150 -6.05 10.52 16.62
N ASP A 151 -7.04 10.44 17.52
CA ASP A 151 -7.12 11.34 18.67
C ASP A 151 -5.96 11.08 19.66
N LYS A 152 -5.68 9.81 19.96
CA LYS A 152 -4.65 9.42 20.93
C LYS A 152 -3.22 9.67 20.44
N HIS A 153 -2.92 9.30 19.20
CA HIS A 153 -1.53 9.26 18.71
C HIS A 153 -1.15 10.40 17.78
N CYS A 154 -2.13 11.03 17.13
CA CYS A 154 -1.87 12.10 16.16
C CYS A 154 -2.38 13.48 16.63
N GLY A 155 -3.11 13.53 17.76
CA GLY A 155 -3.72 14.75 18.28
C GLY A 155 -4.89 15.27 17.42
N GLY A 156 -5.57 14.38 16.69
CA GLY A 156 -6.74 14.71 15.87
C GLY A 156 -6.44 15.09 14.42
N VAL A 157 -7.51 15.21 13.63
CA VAL A 157 -7.48 15.73 12.25
C VAL A 157 -7.17 17.22 12.25
N ARG A 158 -6.40 17.69 11.26
CA ARG A 158 -6.11 19.11 11.09
C ARG A 158 -7.41 19.91 10.91
N GLY A 159 -7.67 20.88 11.78
CA GLY A 159 -8.93 21.65 11.77
C GLY A 159 -10.13 20.93 12.41
N GLY A 160 -9.91 19.78 13.06
CA GLY A 160 -10.93 19.01 13.78
C GLY A 160 -11.69 18.02 12.90
N TRP A 161 -12.47 17.13 13.55
CA TRP A 161 -13.16 16.01 12.89
C TRP A 161 -14.14 16.40 11.78
N LYS A 162 -14.78 17.58 11.88
CA LYS A 162 -15.66 18.09 10.81
C LYS A 162 -14.90 18.45 9.53
N ASN A 163 -13.58 18.60 9.62
CA ASN A 163 -12.72 18.89 8.48
C ASN A 163 -12.27 17.61 7.75
N LEU A 164 -12.59 16.41 8.24
CA LEU A 164 -12.19 15.16 7.61
C LEU A 164 -12.99 14.92 6.31
N LYS A 165 -12.29 14.80 5.18
CA LYS A 165 -12.90 14.53 3.87
C LYS A 165 -12.86 13.06 3.52
N ALA A 166 -11.66 12.48 3.56
CA ALA A 166 -11.42 11.12 3.12
C ALA A 166 -10.21 10.50 3.82
N VAL A 167 -10.16 9.18 3.84
CA VAL A 167 -9.02 8.43 4.37
C VAL A 167 -8.70 7.27 3.45
N ILE A 168 -7.41 7.04 3.19
CA ILE A 168 -6.92 5.77 2.63
C ILE A 168 -6.35 4.98 3.81
N PRO A 169 -7.04 3.94 4.31
CA PRO A 169 -6.70 3.34 5.60
C PRO A 169 -5.48 2.42 5.57
N GLY A 170 -5.08 1.94 4.38
CA GLY A 170 -4.17 0.80 4.27
C GLY A 170 -3.01 0.92 3.30
N GLY A 171 -2.56 2.16 3.03
CA GLY A 171 -1.58 2.47 2.00
C GLY A 171 -2.22 2.71 0.65
N SER A 172 -1.45 3.21 -0.31
CA SER A 172 -1.96 3.71 -1.59
C SER A 172 -2.71 2.69 -2.45
N SER A 173 -2.63 1.40 -2.12
CA SER A 173 -3.28 0.34 -2.89
C SER A 173 -4.75 0.19 -2.58
N VAL A 174 -5.23 0.68 -1.43
CA VAL A 174 -6.62 0.45 -1.01
C VAL A 174 -7.54 1.61 -1.40
N PRO A 175 -8.84 1.35 -1.64
CA PRO A 175 -9.85 2.39 -1.88
C PRO A 175 -9.89 3.44 -0.76
N CYS A 176 -10.04 4.72 -1.12
CA CYS A 176 -10.36 5.76 -0.13
C CYS A 176 -11.78 5.56 0.42
N VAL A 177 -12.02 5.98 1.66
CA VAL A 177 -13.31 5.98 2.35
C VAL A 177 -13.70 7.42 2.71
N ARG A 178 -14.99 7.77 2.69
CA ARG A 178 -15.47 9.08 3.14
C ARG A 178 -15.20 9.28 4.63
N GLY A 179 -14.96 10.51 5.03
CA GLY A 179 -14.65 10.87 6.42
C GLY A 179 -15.76 10.47 7.40
N GLU A 180 -17.02 10.55 6.99
CA GLU A 180 -18.19 10.18 7.81
C GLU A 180 -18.21 8.69 8.14
N ASP A 181 -18.01 7.81 7.15
CA ASP A 181 -17.96 6.36 7.36
C ASP A 181 -16.68 5.93 8.07
N MET A 182 -15.56 6.60 7.77
CA MET A 182 -14.26 6.24 8.34
C MET A 182 -14.17 6.57 9.83
N LYS A 183 -14.86 7.62 10.30
CA LYS A 183 -14.77 8.07 11.69
C LYS A 183 -15.11 6.94 12.68
N ASP A 184 -16.14 6.16 12.36
CA ASP A 184 -16.64 5.08 13.22
C ASP A 184 -16.00 3.71 12.87
N ALA A 185 -14.98 3.71 12.01
CA ALA A 185 -14.37 2.48 11.51
C ALA A 185 -13.48 1.77 12.53
N ILE A 186 -13.39 0.45 12.40
CA ILE A 186 -12.44 -0.40 13.11
C ILE A 186 -11.24 -0.66 12.21
N MET A 187 -10.03 -0.42 12.73
CA MET A 187 -8.77 -0.59 11.98
C MET A 187 -8.30 -2.05 12.01
N ASP A 188 -9.00 -2.92 11.27
CA ASP A 188 -8.59 -4.29 11.02
C ASP A 188 -8.91 -4.78 9.58
N PHE A 189 -8.46 -5.98 9.22
CA PHE A 189 -8.57 -6.47 7.85
C PHE A 189 -10.02 -6.73 7.46
N ASP A 190 -10.80 -7.36 8.34
CA ASP A 190 -12.16 -7.79 8.03
C ASP A 190 -13.14 -6.61 7.98
N TYR A 191 -13.10 -5.70 8.95
CA TYR A 191 -14.03 -4.55 8.97
C TYR A 191 -13.81 -3.64 7.76
N LEU A 192 -12.56 -3.26 7.49
CA LEU A 192 -12.27 -2.37 6.37
C LEU A 192 -12.65 -3.00 5.02
N ARG A 193 -12.53 -4.32 4.89
CA ARG A 193 -12.91 -5.05 3.68
C ARG A 193 -14.42 -5.20 3.53
N ASN A 194 -15.09 -5.70 4.57
CA ASN A 194 -16.47 -6.16 4.48
C ASN A 194 -17.47 -4.99 4.62
N ASP A 195 -17.17 -4.03 5.49
CA ASP A 195 -18.11 -2.96 5.86
C ASP A 195 -17.86 -1.68 5.03
N LEU A 196 -16.61 -1.39 4.66
CA LEU A 196 -16.24 -0.16 3.95
C LEU A 196 -15.80 -0.36 2.49
N GLY A 197 -15.68 -1.62 2.05
CA GLY A 197 -15.20 -1.95 0.70
C GLY A 197 -13.79 -1.42 0.42
N SER A 198 -12.94 -1.31 1.46
CA SER A 198 -11.54 -0.91 1.39
C SER A 198 -10.65 -2.05 1.91
N GLY A 199 -9.50 -1.75 2.53
CA GLY A 199 -8.65 -2.75 3.16
C GLY A 199 -7.59 -2.15 4.09
N LEU A 200 -7.07 -2.95 5.02
CA LEU A 200 -6.03 -2.49 5.94
C LEU A 200 -4.65 -2.42 5.30
N GLY A 201 -4.35 -3.24 4.28
CA GLY A 201 -3.06 -3.27 3.59
C GLY A 201 -1.87 -3.20 4.55
N THR A 202 -1.02 -2.18 4.41
CA THR A 202 0.17 -1.98 5.26
C THR A 202 -0.12 -1.24 6.57
N ALA A 203 -1.36 -0.84 6.82
CA ALA A 203 -1.78 0.11 7.85
C ALA A 203 -1.07 1.48 7.73
N ALA A 204 -0.73 1.88 6.51
CA ALA A 204 -0.26 3.23 6.20
C ALA A 204 -1.47 4.14 5.94
N VAL A 205 -1.94 4.79 7.00
CA VAL A 205 -3.13 5.63 7.01
C VAL A 205 -2.81 6.99 6.40
N ILE A 206 -3.51 7.36 5.32
CA ILE A 206 -3.39 8.69 4.69
C ILE A 206 -4.69 9.45 4.96
N VAL A 207 -4.62 10.44 5.85
CA VAL A 207 -5.75 11.29 6.22
C VAL A 207 -5.82 12.51 5.30
N MET A 208 -6.99 12.81 4.77
CA MET A 208 -7.23 13.96 3.89
C MET A 208 -8.37 14.82 4.44
N ASP A 209 -8.09 16.10 4.68
CA ASP A 209 -9.08 17.09 5.11
C ASP A 209 -9.79 17.78 3.91
N ASN A 210 -10.78 18.62 4.18
CA ASN A 210 -11.58 19.28 3.14
C ASN A 210 -10.81 20.26 2.25
N SER A 211 -9.55 20.58 2.56
CA SER A 211 -8.70 21.41 1.70
C SER A 211 -8.15 20.66 0.48
N VAL A 212 -8.30 19.33 0.44
CA VAL A 212 -7.75 18.48 -0.62
C VAL A 212 -8.67 18.40 -1.83
N ASP A 213 -8.08 18.60 -3.01
CA ASP A 213 -8.64 18.11 -4.28
C ASP A 213 -8.42 16.58 -4.34
N ILE A 214 -9.46 15.82 -3.97
CA ILE A 214 -9.40 14.36 -3.86
C ILE A 214 -9.18 13.71 -5.24
N ILE A 215 -9.75 14.28 -6.30
CA ILE A 215 -9.55 13.83 -7.68
C ILE A 215 -8.07 13.93 -8.04
N LYS A 216 -7.43 15.04 -7.69
CA LYS A 216 -5.99 15.26 -7.92
C LYS A 216 -5.11 14.36 -7.04
N ALA A 217 -5.50 14.12 -5.80
CA ALA A 217 -4.78 13.19 -4.91
C ALA A 217 -4.77 11.77 -5.50
N ILE A 218 -5.92 11.26 -5.94
CA ILE A 218 -6.03 9.93 -6.55
C ILE A 218 -5.36 9.88 -7.93
N TRP A 219 -5.45 10.93 -8.75
CA TRP A 219 -4.67 11.04 -9.99
C TRP A 219 -3.16 10.92 -9.74
N ARG A 220 -2.65 11.53 -8.65
CA ARG A 220 -1.24 11.42 -8.28
C ARG A 220 -0.85 9.98 -7.96
N LEU A 221 -1.74 9.20 -7.35
CA LEU A 221 -1.58 7.76 -7.12
C LEU A 221 -1.62 6.98 -8.44
N SER A 222 -2.55 7.28 -9.36
CA SER A 222 -2.57 6.66 -10.69
C SER A 222 -1.26 6.93 -11.46
N LYS A 223 -0.71 8.14 -11.35
CA LYS A 223 0.60 8.49 -11.90
C LYS A 223 1.75 7.74 -11.25
N PHE A 224 1.67 7.48 -9.94
CA PHE A 224 2.62 6.62 -9.23
C PHE A 224 2.58 5.19 -9.78
N TYR A 225 1.40 4.56 -9.86
CA TYR A 225 1.29 3.19 -10.37
C TYR A 225 1.71 3.05 -11.84
N LYS A 226 1.43 4.05 -12.68
CA LYS A 226 1.96 4.09 -14.05
C LYS A 226 3.49 4.13 -14.08
N HIS A 227 4.12 4.86 -13.16
CA HIS A 227 5.57 4.99 -13.09
C HIS A 227 6.23 3.72 -12.57
N GLU A 228 5.61 3.11 -11.56
CA GLU A 228 6.13 1.95 -10.84
C GLU A 228 5.70 0.60 -11.42
N SER A 229 4.93 0.59 -12.51
CA SER A 229 4.62 -0.64 -13.24
C SER A 229 5.85 -1.14 -13.99
N CYS A 230 6.18 -2.44 -13.84
CA CYS A 230 7.27 -3.07 -14.59
C CYS A 230 6.98 -3.23 -16.10
N GLY A 231 5.73 -3.01 -16.53
CA GLY A 231 5.33 -3.10 -17.94
C GLY A 231 5.25 -4.52 -18.51
N GLN A 232 5.30 -5.58 -17.69
CA GLN A 232 5.29 -6.96 -18.19
C GLN A 232 3.94 -7.36 -18.82
N CYS A 233 2.83 -7.25 -18.08
CA CYS A 233 1.50 -7.64 -18.56
C CYS A 233 0.74 -6.47 -19.20
N THR A 234 0.08 -6.75 -20.33
CA THR A 234 -0.63 -5.73 -21.12
C THR A 234 -1.70 -4.97 -20.34
N PRO A 235 -2.59 -5.61 -19.56
CA PRO A 235 -3.64 -4.87 -18.84
C PRO A 235 -3.06 -3.85 -17.86
N CYS A 236 -1.99 -4.19 -17.14
CA CYS A 236 -1.29 -3.22 -16.28
C CYS A 236 -0.51 -2.18 -17.09
N ARG A 237 0.32 -2.61 -18.04
CA ARG A 237 1.21 -1.72 -18.81
C ARG A 237 0.44 -0.62 -19.54
N GLU A 238 -0.61 -1.00 -20.26
CA GLU A 238 -1.40 -0.06 -21.05
C GLU A 238 -2.51 0.58 -20.21
N GLY A 239 -3.19 -0.22 -19.37
CA GLY A 239 -4.32 0.22 -18.57
C GLY A 239 -3.94 1.26 -17.52
N THR A 240 -2.82 1.11 -16.80
CA THR A 240 -2.38 2.14 -15.84
C THR A 240 -2.05 3.47 -16.53
N GLY A 241 -1.45 3.42 -17.72
CA GLY A 241 -1.21 4.60 -18.54
C GLY A 241 -2.49 5.28 -19.00
N TRP A 242 -3.48 4.51 -19.43
CA TRP A 242 -4.77 5.03 -19.85
C TRP A 242 -5.58 5.61 -18.69
N MET A 243 -5.74 4.85 -17.61
CA MET A 243 -6.43 5.30 -16.38
C MET A 243 -5.84 6.61 -15.87
N MET A 244 -4.50 6.74 -15.84
CA MET A 244 -3.83 7.97 -15.42
C MET A 244 -4.16 9.18 -16.32
N ARG A 245 -4.23 9.00 -17.65
CA ARG A 245 -4.61 10.07 -18.59
C ARG A 245 -6.06 10.49 -18.46
N VAL A 246 -6.98 9.54 -18.24
CA VAL A 246 -8.40 9.86 -17.99
C VAL A 246 -8.53 10.58 -16.65
N MET A 247 -7.85 10.10 -15.60
CA MET A 247 -7.79 10.79 -14.31
C MET A 247 -7.24 12.22 -14.43
N GLU A 248 -6.23 12.46 -15.26
CA GLU A 248 -5.69 13.80 -15.53
C GLU A 248 -6.75 14.72 -16.13
N ARG A 249 -7.55 14.19 -17.07
CA ARG A 249 -8.67 14.92 -17.65
C ARG A 249 -9.75 15.23 -16.61
N LEU A 250 -10.06 14.28 -15.72
CA LEU A 250 -11.01 14.49 -14.62
C LEU A 250 -10.54 15.58 -13.65
N VAL A 251 -9.24 15.68 -13.35
CA VAL A 251 -8.68 16.77 -12.53
C VAL A 251 -9.02 18.15 -13.13
N HIS A 252 -8.98 18.26 -14.45
CA HIS A 252 -9.28 19.49 -15.18
C HIS A 252 -10.76 19.65 -15.56
N GLY A 253 -11.62 18.68 -15.26
CA GLY A 253 -13.01 18.65 -15.73
C GLY A 253 -13.16 18.49 -17.25
N ASN A 254 -12.11 18.06 -17.96
CA ASN A 254 -12.10 17.89 -19.42
C ASN A 254 -12.53 16.47 -19.82
N ALA A 255 -13.67 16.01 -19.31
CA ALA A 255 -14.23 14.70 -19.58
C ALA A 255 -15.76 14.75 -19.63
N GLU A 256 -16.37 13.78 -20.29
CA GLU A 256 -17.82 13.61 -20.29
C GLU A 256 -18.27 12.71 -19.12
N LYS A 257 -19.55 12.80 -18.73
CA LYS A 257 -20.09 11.99 -17.62
C LYS A 257 -19.95 10.48 -17.88
N ASP A 258 -20.17 10.06 -19.12
CA ASP A 258 -20.05 8.65 -19.54
C ASP A 258 -18.61 8.13 -19.41
N GLU A 259 -17.61 9.03 -19.38
CA GLU A 259 -16.22 8.63 -19.16
C GLU A 259 -15.95 8.19 -17.71
N ILE A 260 -16.80 8.54 -16.75
CA ILE A 260 -16.72 8.04 -15.38
C ILE A 260 -17.01 6.53 -15.37
N ASP A 261 -18.07 6.11 -16.04
CA ASP A 261 -18.46 4.69 -16.15
C ASP A 261 -17.47 3.91 -17.01
N MET A 262 -17.03 4.50 -18.13
CA MET A 262 -15.95 3.92 -18.93
C MET A 262 -14.69 3.72 -18.09
N LEU A 263 -14.25 4.73 -17.33
CA LEU A 263 -13.07 4.59 -16.46
C LEU A 263 -13.27 3.48 -15.42
N PHE A 264 -14.47 3.36 -14.84
CA PHE A 264 -14.80 2.27 -13.93
C PHE A 264 -14.67 0.91 -14.61
N ASP A 265 -15.22 0.73 -15.81
CA ASP A 265 -15.11 -0.52 -16.57
C ASP A 265 -13.64 -0.87 -16.88
N VAL A 266 -12.84 0.14 -17.23
CA VAL A 266 -11.40 -0.04 -17.46
C VAL A 266 -10.71 -0.56 -16.20
N THR A 267 -11.03 -0.01 -15.03
CA THR A 267 -10.44 -0.51 -13.78
C THR A 267 -10.79 -1.98 -13.55
N LYS A 268 -11.98 -2.44 -13.95
CA LYS A 268 -12.41 -3.85 -13.86
C LYS A 268 -11.75 -4.75 -14.89
N GLN A 269 -11.35 -4.21 -16.04
CA GLN A 269 -10.56 -4.95 -17.03
C GLN A 269 -9.09 -5.10 -16.61
N VAL A 270 -8.57 -4.19 -15.79
CA VAL A 270 -7.21 -4.30 -15.23
C VAL A 270 -7.21 -5.22 -14.01
N GLU A 271 -8.16 -5.04 -13.11
CA GLU A 271 -8.34 -5.86 -11.91
C GLU A 271 -8.52 -7.34 -12.27
N GLY A 272 -7.78 -8.22 -11.60
CA GLY A 272 -7.87 -9.67 -11.80
C GLY A 272 -7.33 -10.23 -13.13
N HIS A 273 -6.89 -9.38 -14.06
CA HIS A 273 -6.35 -9.78 -15.37
C HIS A 273 -4.85 -9.48 -15.50
N THR A 274 -4.16 -9.27 -14.38
CA THR A 274 -2.72 -8.95 -14.34
C THR A 274 -1.93 -10.06 -13.66
N ILE A 275 -0.61 -10.09 -13.87
CA ILE A 275 0.28 -11.14 -13.33
C ILE A 275 0.39 -11.03 -11.80
N CYS A 276 0.42 -9.80 -11.28
CA CYS A 276 0.56 -9.52 -9.86
C CYS A 276 -0.47 -8.47 -9.43
N ALA A 277 -0.64 -8.31 -8.11
CA ALA A 277 -1.62 -7.40 -7.52
C ALA A 277 -1.34 -5.90 -7.74
N LEU A 278 -0.27 -5.50 -8.47
CA LEU A 278 -0.07 -4.10 -8.83
C LEU A 278 -1.20 -3.59 -9.73
N GLY A 279 -1.77 -4.44 -10.59
CA GLY A 279 -2.93 -4.07 -11.41
C GLY A 279 -4.13 -3.69 -10.53
N ASP A 280 -4.43 -4.52 -9.53
CA ASP A 280 -5.48 -4.27 -8.56
C ASP A 280 -5.19 -3.01 -7.74
N ALA A 281 -3.95 -2.85 -7.25
CA ALA A 281 -3.50 -1.66 -6.51
C ALA A 281 -3.60 -0.36 -7.33
N ALA A 282 -3.50 -0.43 -8.66
CA ALA A 282 -3.70 0.71 -9.55
C ALA A 282 -5.18 1.00 -9.84
N ALA A 283 -6.02 -0.04 -9.87
CA ALA A 283 -7.45 0.04 -10.14
C ALA A 283 -8.26 0.52 -8.92
N TRP A 284 -7.98 -0.04 -7.74
CA TRP A 284 -8.75 0.16 -6.51
C TRP A 284 -8.83 1.62 -6.02
N PRO A 285 -7.78 2.45 -6.09
CA PRO A 285 -7.89 3.86 -5.71
C PRO A 285 -8.88 4.63 -6.58
N ILE A 286 -8.93 4.32 -7.89
CA ILE A 286 -9.86 4.95 -8.83
C ILE A 286 -11.27 4.43 -8.57
N GLN A 287 -11.45 3.13 -8.35
CA GLN A 287 -12.75 2.55 -7.99
C GLN A 287 -13.29 3.14 -6.68
N GLY A 288 -12.42 3.33 -5.68
CA GLY A 288 -12.77 4.00 -4.42
C GLY A 288 -13.18 5.45 -4.62
N LEU A 289 -12.44 6.20 -5.46
CA LEU A 289 -12.80 7.56 -5.81
C LEU A 289 -14.15 7.63 -6.50
N ILE A 290 -14.39 6.81 -7.52
CA ILE A 290 -15.66 6.82 -8.26
C ILE A 290 -16.81 6.42 -7.34
N ARG A 291 -16.65 5.37 -6.53
CA ARG A 291 -17.72 4.92 -5.62
C ARG A 291 -18.10 5.99 -4.60
N ASN A 292 -17.10 6.65 -4.03
CA ASN A 292 -17.32 7.54 -2.90
C ASN A 292 -17.49 8.99 -3.33
N PHE A 293 -16.84 9.48 -4.39
CA PHE A 293 -16.78 10.89 -4.77
C PHE A 293 -17.23 11.15 -6.21
N ARG A 294 -18.14 10.33 -6.74
CA ARG A 294 -18.73 10.54 -8.08
C ARG A 294 -19.34 11.93 -8.24
N ASP A 295 -20.08 12.36 -7.22
CA ASP A 295 -20.67 13.69 -7.09
C ASP A 295 -19.65 14.80 -7.34
N GLU A 296 -18.48 14.73 -6.70
CA GLU A 296 -17.43 15.74 -6.87
C GLU A 296 -16.82 15.73 -8.29
N ILE A 297 -16.73 14.54 -8.91
CA ILE A 297 -16.27 14.41 -10.30
C ILE A 297 -17.30 15.05 -11.26
N GLU A 298 -18.59 14.73 -11.10
CA GLU A 298 -19.66 15.26 -11.94
C GLU A 298 -19.80 16.77 -11.79
N GLU A 299 -19.68 17.30 -10.57
CA GLU A 299 -19.68 18.73 -10.30
C GLU A 299 -18.51 19.43 -10.99
N ARG A 300 -17.30 18.85 -10.95
CA ARG A 300 -16.11 19.39 -11.64
C ARG A 300 -16.33 19.51 -13.15
N ILE A 301 -16.91 18.47 -13.76
CA ILE A 301 -17.24 18.45 -15.19
C ILE A 301 -18.26 19.54 -15.52
N LEU A 302 -19.36 19.61 -14.76
CA LEU A 302 -20.43 20.59 -14.97
C LEU A 302 -19.93 22.03 -14.86
N ASN A 303 -19.15 22.34 -13.83
CA ASN A 303 -18.61 23.68 -13.61
C ASN A 303 -17.69 24.13 -14.75
N ARG A 304 -16.93 23.21 -15.33
CA ARG A 304 -16.10 23.47 -16.52
C ARG A 304 -16.95 23.78 -17.74
N ASP A 305 -18.02 23.03 -17.97
CA ASP A 305 -18.90 23.24 -19.13
C ASP A 305 -19.63 24.58 -19.04
N ILE A 306 -20.11 24.95 -17.86
CA ILE A 306 -20.67 26.29 -17.61
C ILE A 306 -19.63 27.37 -17.93
N ALA A 307 -18.39 27.22 -17.44
CA ALA A 307 -17.31 28.18 -17.71
C ALA A 307 -16.93 28.25 -19.21
N HIS A 308 -17.08 27.15 -19.95
CA HIS A 308 -16.81 27.11 -21.39
C HIS A 308 -17.92 27.78 -22.21
N VAL A 309 -19.19 27.59 -21.84
CA VAL A 309 -20.35 28.21 -22.49
C VAL A 309 -20.44 29.71 -22.18
N SER A 310 -20.00 30.13 -20.98
CA SER A 310 -20.03 31.54 -20.54
C SER A 310 -18.85 32.39 -21.00
N LYS A 311 -17.85 31.83 -21.70
CA LYS A 311 -16.86 32.64 -22.42
C LYS A 311 -17.56 33.36 -23.57
N PRO A 312 -17.50 34.70 -23.66
CA PRO A 312 -17.99 35.39 -24.83
C PRO A 312 -17.24 34.83 -26.04
N LEU A 313 -17.96 34.54 -27.13
CA LEU A 313 -17.37 34.47 -28.45
C LEU A 313 -16.64 35.80 -28.65
N ALA A 314 -15.33 35.82 -28.41
CA ALA A 314 -14.50 36.96 -28.78
C ALA A 314 -14.64 37.08 -30.29
N ALA A 315 -15.35 38.13 -30.71
CA ALA A 315 -15.66 38.43 -32.08
C ALA A 315 -14.37 38.47 -32.93
N GLU A 316 -14.50 37.96 -34.16
CA GLU A 316 -13.54 38.05 -35.26
C GLU A 316 -13.05 39.49 -35.52
#